data_AF-A0A832VM07-F1
#
_entry.id   AF-A0A832VM07-F1
#
_cell.length_a   1.000
_cell.length_b   1.000
_cell.length_c   1.000
_cell.angle_alpha   90.00
_cell.angle_beta   90.00
_cell.angle_gamma   90.00
#
_symmetry.space_group_name_H-M   'P 1'
#
loop_
_entity.id
_entity.type
_entity.pdbx_description
1 polymer ?
#
loop_
_entity_poly.entity_id
_entity_poly.type
_entity_poly.pdbx_seq_one_letter_code
_entity_poly.pdbx_strand_id
1 'polypeptide(L)'
;GKGRLANLVAAEGHPPEVMAQSFSNQIMSILYLLKNSKKIGKKVITVPLEIDTQVASDALQAFDVKIDHLTKKQIAYRENW
;
A
#
# COMPACT_ATOMS: atom_id res chain seq x y z
N GLY A 1 -0.55 13.74 27.65
CA GLY A 1 -0.93 14.58 26.49
C GLY A 1 -2.41 14.91 26.51
N LYS A 2 -2.77 16.15 26.88
CA LYS A 2 -4.10 16.79 26.98
C LYS A 2 -5.23 16.27 26.03
N GLY A 3 -5.66 15.02 26.15
CA GLY A 3 -6.55 14.35 25.19
C GLY A 3 -5.96 14.18 23.78
N ARG A 4 -4.65 14.35 23.59
CA ARG A 4 -3.96 14.22 22.29
C ARG A 4 -3.51 12.78 22.07
N LEU A 5 -3.35 12.39 20.80
CA LEU A 5 -2.96 11.03 20.40
C LEU A 5 -1.73 10.55 21.18
N ALA A 6 -1.95 9.63 22.13
CA ALA A 6 -0.95 9.22 23.11
C ALA A 6 0.30 8.65 22.45
N ASN A 7 0.15 7.87 21.38
CA ASN A 7 1.25 7.29 20.63
C ASN A 7 2.17 8.35 19.98
N LEU A 8 1.67 9.54 19.64
CA LEU A 8 2.48 10.61 19.06
C LEU A 8 3.06 11.58 20.10
N VAL A 9 2.39 11.74 21.24
CA VAL A 9 2.76 12.75 22.26
C VAL A 9 3.48 12.19 23.47
N ALA A 10 3.39 10.88 23.69
CA ALA A 10 4.02 10.16 24.80
C ALA A 10 4.91 9.00 24.32
N ALA A 11 5.03 8.81 23.00
CA ALA A 11 5.90 7.86 22.32
C ALA A 11 6.28 8.42 20.93
N GLU A 12 6.92 7.61 20.09
CA GLU A 12 7.47 8.04 18.79
C GLU A 12 6.53 7.83 17.60
N GLY A 13 5.29 7.42 17.85
CA GLY A 13 4.32 7.10 16.80
C GLY A 13 4.51 5.68 16.24
N HIS A 14 4.19 5.52 14.96
CA HIS A 14 4.39 4.24 14.28
C HIS A 14 5.87 4.08 13.87
N PRO A 15 6.40 2.85 13.91
CA PRO A 15 7.75 2.57 13.43
C PRO A 15 7.97 3.02 11.97
N PRO A 16 9.20 3.42 11.61
CA PRO A 16 9.53 3.86 10.25
C PRO A 16 9.12 2.87 9.16
N GLU A 17 9.25 1.57 9.43
CA GLU A 17 8.96 0.49 8.49
C GLU A 17 7.48 0.49 8.06
N VAL A 18 6.59 0.73 9.01
CA VAL A 18 5.13 0.80 8.77
C VAL A 18 4.77 2.12 8.08
N MET A 19 5.42 3.22 8.48
CA MET A 19 5.19 4.54 7.88
C MET A 19 5.70 4.64 6.44
N ALA A 20 6.75 3.89 6.08
CA ALA A 20 7.30 3.86 4.73
C ALA A 20 6.23 3.45 3.70
N GLN A 21 5.43 2.42 3.99
CA GLN A 21 4.34 1.98 3.12
C GLN A 21 3.26 3.07 2.95
N SER A 22 2.91 3.75 4.05
CA SER A 22 1.95 4.86 4.04
C SER A 22 2.43 6.02 3.17
N PHE A 23 3.70 6.42 3.31
CA PHE A 23 4.29 7.51 2.53
C PHE A 23 4.46 7.13 1.05
N SER A 24 4.81 5.88 0.75
CA SER A 24 4.85 5.36 -0.63
C SER A 24 3.48 5.43 -1.30
N ASN A 25 2.42 4.99 -0.60
CA ASN A 25 1.04 5.10 -1.12
C ASN A 25 0.65 6.57 -1.36
N GLN A 26 1.03 7.49 -0.47
CA GLN A 26 0.77 8.93 -0.64
C GLN A 26 1.49 9.51 -1.86
N ILE A 27 2.78 9.22 -2.03
CA ILE A 27 3.59 9.71 -3.16
C ILE A 27 3.03 9.16 -4.49
N MET A 28 2.75 7.86 -4.55
CA MET A 28 2.20 7.22 -5.75
C MET A 28 0.81 7.74 -6.09
N SER A 29 -0.02 8.02 -5.08
CA SER A 29 -1.33 8.64 -5.26
C SER A 29 -1.20 10.07 -5.80
N ILE A 30 -0.23 10.86 -5.33
CA ILE A 30 0.04 12.20 -5.87
C ILE A 30 0.45 12.11 -7.35
N LEU A 31 1.34 11.18 -7.70
CA LEU A 31 1.73 10.94 -9.10
C LEU A 31 0.55 10.51 -9.97
N TYR A 32 -0.33 9.67 -9.44
CA TYR A 32 -1.55 9.24 -10.13
C TYR A 32 -2.49 10.42 -10.38
N LEU A 33 -2.72 11.27 -9.37
CA LEU A 33 -3.53 12.48 -9.49
C LEU A 33 -2.92 13.45 -10.50
N LEU A 34 -1.60 13.65 -10.49
CA LEU A 34 -0.91 14.52 -11.45
C LEU A 34 -1.21 14.10 -12.90
N LYS A 35 -1.21 12.80 -13.18
CA LYS A 35 -1.47 12.24 -14.50
C LYS A 35 -2.95 12.17 -14.88
N ASN A 36 -3.85 12.00 -13.90
CA ASN A 36 -5.25 11.63 -14.14
C ASN A 36 -6.28 12.65 -13.63
N SER A 37 -5.87 13.76 -13.02
CA SER A 37 -6.74 14.76 -12.38
C SER A 37 -7.94 15.18 -13.23
N LYS A 38 -7.74 15.43 -14.53
CA LYS A 38 -8.82 15.81 -15.46
C LYS A 38 -9.91 14.74 -15.59
N LYS A 39 -9.53 13.46 -15.57
CA LYS A 39 -10.45 12.32 -15.67
C LYS A 39 -11.19 12.06 -14.36
N ILE A 40 -10.51 12.26 -13.23
CA ILE A 40 -11.04 11.99 -11.89
C ILE A 40 -12.05 13.08 -11.48
N GLY A 41 -11.73 14.35 -11.76
CA GLY A 41 -12.54 15.49 -11.35
C GLY A 41 -12.54 15.69 -9.83
N LYS A 42 -13.59 16.35 -9.31
CA LYS A 42 -13.74 16.65 -7.87
C LYS A 42 -14.39 15.49 -7.13
N LYS A 43 -13.69 14.36 -7.07
CA LYS A 43 -14.18 13.13 -6.42
C LYS A 43 -13.14 12.62 -5.43
N VAL A 44 -13.62 12.04 -4.34
CA VAL A 44 -12.79 11.18 -3.50
C VAL A 44 -12.80 9.80 -4.14
N ILE A 45 -11.61 9.28 -4.41
CA ILE A 45 -11.41 7.93 -4.94
C ILE A 45 -10.48 7.17 -4.01
N THR A 46 -10.59 5.85 -3.99
CA THR A 46 -9.62 4.98 -3.35
C THR A 46 -8.32 4.97 -4.16
N VAL A 47 -7.20 4.61 -3.50
CA VAL A 47 -5.95 4.32 -4.19
C VAL A 47 -6.19 3.19 -5.20
N PRO A 48 -5.75 3.33 -6.46
CA PRO A 48 -5.82 2.24 -7.44
C PRO A 48 -5.16 0.97 -6.91
N LEU A 49 -5.78 -0.19 -7.15
CA LEU A 49 -5.31 -1.48 -6.64
C LEU A 49 -3.90 -1.81 -7.10
N GLU A 50 -3.54 -1.39 -8.32
CA GLU A 50 -2.20 -1.60 -8.89
C GLU A 50 -1.12 -0.86 -8.10
N ILE A 51 -1.43 0.34 -7.59
CA ILE A 51 -0.51 1.12 -6.76
C ILE A 51 -0.34 0.43 -5.41
N ASP A 52 -1.44 0.02 -4.78
CA ASP A 52 -1.39 -0.63 -3.46
C ASP A 52 -0.63 -1.97 -3.53
N THR A 53 -0.87 -2.75 -4.61
CA THR A 53 -0.16 -4.01 -4.87
C THR A 53 1.34 -3.77 -5.11
N GLN A 54 1.70 -2.71 -5.85
CA GLN A 54 3.10 -2.38 -6.10
C GLN A 54 3.81 -1.99 -4.79
N VAL A 55 3.20 -1.13 -3.96
CA VAL A 55 3.77 -0.73 -2.67
C VAL A 55 3.97 -1.93 -1.74
N ALA A 56 3.02 -2.87 -1.71
CA ALA A 56 3.15 -4.10 -0.96
C ALA A 56 4.32 -4.98 -1.47
N SER A 57 4.43 -5.15 -2.79
CA SER A 57 5.52 -5.91 -3.42
C SER A 57 6.90 -5.30 -3.13
N ASP A 58 7.02 -3.97 -3.27
CA ASP A 58 8.28 -3.25 -3.02
C ASP A 58 8.71 -3.36 -1.56
N ALA A 59 7.75 -3.29 -0.62
CA ALA A 59 8.03 -3.46 0.80
C ALA A 59 8.53 -4.88 1.12
N LEU A 60 7.88 -5.91 0.56
CA LEU A 60 8.33 -7.30 0.73
C LEU A 60 9.73 -7.53 0.16
N GLN A 61 10.01 -6.94 -1.02
CA GLN A 61 11.35 -6.99 -1.60
C GLN A 61 12.40 -6.30 -0.71
N ALA A 62 12.07 -5.14 -0.14
CA ALA A 62 12.97 -4.41 0.77
C ALA A 62 13.26 -5.19 2.06
N PHE A 63 12.32 -6.04 2.50
CA PHE A 63 12.49 -6.96 3.63
C PHE A 63 13.09 -8.32 3.25
N ASP A 64 13.50 -8.52 2.00
CA ASP A 64 14.00 -9.80 1.46
C ASP A 64 13.01 -10.97 1.63
N VAL A 65 11.70 -10.66 1.62
CA VAL A 65 10.63 -11.64 1.69
C VAL A 65 10.28 -12.11 0.28
N LYS A 66 10.32 -13.42 0.06
CA LYS A 66 9.92 -14.05 -1.20
C LYS A 66 8.46 -14.48 -1.16
N ILE A 67 7.75 -14.21 -2.24
CA ILE A 67 6.38 -14.71 -2.45
C ILE A 67 6.47 -15.94 -3.35
N ASP A 68 5.89 -17.05 -2.91
CA ASP A 68 5.77 -18.26 -3.73
C ASP A 68 4.81 -18.05 -4.90
N HIS A 69 5.04 -18.81 -5.98
CA HIS A 69 4.12 -18.87 -7.10
C HIS A 69 3.35 -20.18 -7.11
N LEU A 70 2.04 -20.09 -7.34
CA LEU A 70 1.21 -21.28 -7.52
C LEU A 70 1.73 -22.10 -8.70
N THR A 71 1.91 -23.40 -8.47
CA THR A 71 2.19 -24.36 -9.54
C THR A 71 0.99 -24.47 -10.48
N LYS A 72 1.23 -24.90 -11.73
CA LYS A 72 0.14 -25.14 -12.70
C LYS A 72 -0.95 -26.07 -12.15
N LYS A 73 -0.57 -27.06 -11.34
CA LYS A 73 -1.52 -27.98 -10.67
C LYS A 73 -2.38 -27.26 -9.62
N GLN A 74 -1.80 -26.39 -8.81
CA GLN A 74 -2.55 -25.61 -7.82
C GLN A 74 -3.51 -24.62 -8.46
N ILE A 75 -3.11 -23.99 -9.57
CA ILE A 75 -3.98 -23.08 -10.35
C ILE A 75 -5.18 -23.87 -10.92
N ALA A 76 -4.92 -25.00 -11.59
CA ALA A 76 -5.97 -25.85 -12.16
C ALA A 76 -6.93 -26.41 -11.08
N TYR A 77 -6.41 -26.72 -9.89
CA TYR A 77 -7.26 -27.14 -8.77
C TYR A 77 -8.19 -26.01 -8.30
N ARG A 78 -7.67 -24.77 -8.21
CA ARG A 78 -8.44 -23.59 -7.77
C ARG A 78 -9.54 -23.19 -8.76
N GLU A 79 -9.31 -23.33 -10.06
CA GLU A 79 -10.27 -22.93 -11.11
C GLU A 79 -11.39 -23.95 -11.35
N ASN A 80 -11.24 -25.18 -10.81
CA ASN A 80 -12.22 -26.26 -10.92
C ASN A 80 -13.24 -26.31 -9.75
N TRP A 81 -13.28 -25.28 -8.92
CA TRP A 81 -14.25 -25.08 -7.82
C TRP A 81 -15.01 -23.78 -8.05
#